data_AF-G5E3U8-F1
#
_entry.id   AF-G5E3U8-F1
#
_cell.length_a   1.000
_cell.length_b   1.000
_cell.length_c   1.000
_cell.angle_alpha   90.00
_cell.angle_beta   90.00
_cell.angle_gamma   90.00
#
_symmetry.space_group_name_H-M   'P 1'
#
loop_
_entity.id
_entity.type
_entity.pdbx_description
1 polymer ?
#
loop_
_entity_poly.entity_id
_entity_poly.type
_entity_poly.pdbx_seq_one_letter_code
_entity_poly.pdbx_strand_id
1 'polypeptide(L)'
;GKGDVPATEYVEKPLKLVLKVGTGEVKELSTARAAALPQGFHDDKADHDKHPESSLSKPEEDQTPLQEALNQLVRQLQRKDPGAFFSFPVTDFIAPGYSMIIKNPMDFSTMKEKIRNSEYESIEELKENFKQICHNAMIYNKPGTIYYKADKKLLNSGMKILSQERIQSAERVNENLKVLTQQVHPGDIVSIPGLRKAMG
;
A
#
# COMPACT_ATOMS: atom_id res chain seq x y z
N GLY A 1 -42.47 -20.81 -18.00
CA GLY A 1 -42.27 -19.36 -17.89
C GLY A 1 -41.10 -19.12 -16.96
N LYS A 2 -40.13 -18.30 -17.37
CA LYS A 2 -39.04 -17.84 -16.50
C LYS A 2 -39.63 -16.82 -15.52
N GLY A 3 -39.38 -16.99 -14.23
CA GLY A 3 -39.81 -16.05 -13.20
C GLY A 3 -38.88 -14.84 -13.20
N ASP A 4 -39.43 -13.67 -13.46
CA ASP A 4 -38.75 -12.40 -13.30
C ASP A 4 -38.66 -12.06 -11.81
N VAL A 5 -37.44 -11.86 -11.32
CA VAL A 5 -37.18 -11.30 -9.99
C VAL A 5 -37.06 -9.79 -10.17
N PRO A 6 -37.83 -8.96 -9.44
CA PRO A 6 -37.79 -7.52 -9.64
C PRO A 6 -36.43 -6.97 -9.21
N ALA A 7 -35.81 -6.18 -10.08
CA ALA A 7 -34.62 -5.41 -9.79
C ALA A 7 -34.95 -4.41 -8.67
N THR A 8 -34.39 -4.63 -7.49
CA THR A 8 -34.43 -3.63 -6.43
C THR A 8 -33.56 -2.45 -6.86
N GLU A 9 -34.21 -1.29 -6.99
CA GLU A 9 -33.60 -0.02 -7.33
C GLU A 9 -32.61 0.38 -6.24
N TYR A 10 -31.31 0.19 -6.51
CA TYR A 10 -30.24 0.64 -5.63
C TYR A 10 -30.10 2.16 -5.75
N VAL A 11 -30.55 2.88 -4.73
CA VAL A 11 -30.27 4.32 -4.58
C VAL A 11 -28.84 4.48 -4.08
N GLU A 12 -27.98 5.12 -4.88
CA GLU A 12 -26.61 5.48 -4.48
C GLU A 12 -26.65 6.33 -3.21
N LYS A 13 -26.14 5.78 -2.10
CA LYS A 13 -25.82 6.55 -0.91
C LYS A 13 -24.31 6.78 -0.89
N PRO A 14 -23.83 8.04 -0.83
CA PRO A 14 -22.40 8.30 -0.65
C PRO A 14 -21.93 7.66 0.66
N LEU A 15 -20.75 7.04 0.63
CA LEU A 15 -20.11 6.43 1.79
C LEU A 15 -19.95 7.49 2.89
N LYS A 16 -20.68 7.34 3.99
CA LYS A 16 -20.53 8.18 5.18
C LYS A 16 -19.29 7.72 5.94
N LEU A 17 -18.29 8.59 6.03
CA LEU A 17 -17.11 8.42 6.86
C LEU A 17 -17.56 8.37 8.33
N VAL A 18 -17.52 7.20 8.97
CA VAL A 18 -17.77 7.08 10.41
C VAL A 18 -16.44 7.17 11.13
N LEU A 19 -16.06 8.39 11.51
CA LEU A 19 -15.07 8.60 12.57
C LEU A 19 -15.75 8.30 13.90
N LYS A 20 -15.39 7.18 14.53
CA LYS A 20 -15.77 6.88 15.91
C LYS A 20 -14.92 7.76 16.84
N VAL A 21 -15.35 9.01 17.03
CA VAL A 21 -14.92 9.79 18.20
C VAL A 21 -15.81 9.36 19.35
N GLY A 22 -15.21 8.99 20.48
CA GLY A 22 -15.93 8.60 21.68
C GLY A 22 -16.94 9.68 22.10
N THR A 23 -18.05 9.21 22.66
CA THR A 23 -19.11 9.95 23.36
C THR A 23 -20.03 10.87 22.54
N GLY A 24 -21.13 10.26 22.09
CA GLY A 24 -22.51 10.77 21.96
C GLY A 24 -22.78 12.27 21.77
N GLU A 25 -23.13 12.67 20.55
CA GLU A 25 -24.45 13.20 20.12
C GLU A 25 -24.34 13.70 18.66
N VAL A 26 -25.40 13.51 17.87
CA VAL A 26 -25.44 13.80 16.44
C VAL A 26 -26.01 15.20 16.23
N LYS A 27 -25.26 16.11 15.62
CA LYS A 27 -25.80 17.39 15.12
C LYS A 27 -25.38 17.60 13.66
N GLU A 28 -26.38 17.76 12.79
CA GLU A 28 -26.19 18.03 11.36
C GLU A 28 -25.41 19.33 11.14
N LEU A 29 -24.44 19.32 10.22
CA LEU A 29 -23.90 20.55 9.64
C LEU A 29 -24.05 20.51 8.13
N SER A 30 -25.03 21.26 7.64
CA SER A 30 -25.12 21.74 6.27
C SER A 30 -24.14 22.90 6.06
N THR A 31 -23.68 23.03 4.82
CA THR A 31 -22.76 24.05 4.30
C THR A 31 -23.05 25.48 4.75
N ALA A 32 -22.06 26.17 5.35
CA ALA A 32 -21.93 27.63 5.25
C ALA A 32 -20.49 28.11 5.58
N ARG A 33 -20.16 29.25 4.97
CA ARG A 33 -18.88 29.95 4.86
C ARG A 33 -18.69 30.96 6.01
N ALA A 34 -17.44 31.10 6.45
CA ALA A 34 -16.79 32.24 7.12
C ALA A 34 -17.36 32.87 8.42
N ALA A 35 -16.41 33.15 9.32
CA ALA A 35 -16.36 34.18 10.37
C ALA A 35 -16.64 33.79 11.84
N ALA A 36 -15.74 34.32 12.69
CA ALA A 36 -15.82 34.60 14.13
C ALA A 36 -15.44 33.51 15.16
N LEU A 37 -14.29 33.75 15.83
CA LEU A 37 -13.95 33.30 17.19
C LEU A 37 -14.88 33.94 18.24
N PRO A 38 -15.13 33.26 19.37
CA PRO A 38 -14.64 33.74 20.69
C PRO A 38 -14.10 32.58 21.56
N GLN A 39 -12.89 32.70 22.15
CA GLN A 39 -12.59 33.21 23.50
C GLN A 39 -13.21 32.41 24.67
N GLY A 40 -12.36 31.55 25.28
CA GLY A 40 -12.23 31.28 26.72
C GLY A 40 -13.30 30.45 27.45
N PHE A 41 -12.89 29.35 28.10
CA PHE A 41 -12.75 29.29 29.57
C PHE A 41 -12.15 27.95 30.05
N HIS A 42 -11.03 28.11 30.77
CA HIS A 42 -10.50 27.42 31.97
C HIS A 42 -10.42 25.88 32.13
N ASP A 43 -9.21 25.50 32.56
CA ASP A 43 -8.69 24.24 33.08
C ASP A 43 -9.54 23.57 34.18
N ASP A 44 -9.50 22.24 34.23
CA ASP A 44 -9.28 21.53 35.50
C ASP A 44 -8.59 20.18 35.29
N LYS A 45 -7.63 19.89 36.19
CA LYS A 45 -6.68 18.76 36.17
C LYS A 45 -7.22 17.51 36.87
N ALA A 46 -6.57 16.40 36.52
CA ALA A 46 -6.41 15.14 37.27
C ALA A 46 -7.54 14.11 37.13
N ASP A 47 -7.24 12.97 36.51
CA ASP A 47 -6.83 11.80 37.30
C ASP A 47 -6.00 10.82 36.47
N HIS A 48 -5.08 10.16 37.19
CA HIS A 48 -4.18 9.13 36.74
C HIS A 48 -4.96 7.84 36.50
N ASP A 49 -4.97 7.31 35.28
CA ASP A 49 -5.21 5.87 35.11
C ASP A 49 -4.26 5.27 34.08
N LYS A 50 -3.30 4.50 34.60
CA LYS A 50 -2.28 3.78 33.85
C LYS A 50 -2.94 2.58 33.17
N HIS A 51 -3.27 2.70 31.89
CA HIS A 51 -3.38 1.50 31.05
C HIS A 51 -1.97 1.05 30.66
N PRO A 52 -1.61 -0.23 30.86
CA PRO A 52 -0.29 -0.71 30.48
C PRO A 52 -0.20 -0.74 28.94
N GLU A 53 0.74 0.03 28.42
CA GLU A 53 1.42 -0.27 27.17
C GLU A 53 1.77 -1.77 27.14
N SER A 54 1.20 -2.51 26.20
CA SER A 54 1.83 -3.73 25.68
C SER A 54 2.35 -3.45 24.29
N SER A 55 3.27 -2.48 24.21
CA SER A 55 4.27 -2.40 23.15
C SER A 55 5.20 -3.61 23.29
N LEU A 56 4.78 -4.76 22.75
CA LEU A 56 5.73 -5.81 22.38
C LEU A 56 6.44 -5.33 21.10
N SER A 57 7.35 -4.38 21.27
CA SER A 57 8.36 -4.06 20.27
C SER A 57 9.21 -5.32 20.10
N LYS A 58 8.94 -6.09 19.04
CA LYS A 58 9.88 -7.09 18.55
C LYS A 58 11.26 -6.40 18.39
N PRO A 59 12.37 -7.12 18.62
CA PRO A 59 13.69 -6.60 18.28
C PRO A 59 13.64 -6.11 16.82
N GLU A 60 14.14 -4.90 16.55
CA GLU A 60 14.32 -4.44 15.17
C GLU A 60 15.38 -5.35 14.53
N GLU A 61 14.95 -6.46 13.93
CA GLU A 61 15.78 -7.24 13.02
C GLU A 61 16.15 -6.34 11.85
N ASP A 62 17.46 -6.25 11.56
CA ASP A 62 17.97 -5.52 10.41
C ASP A 62 17.29 -6.04 9.14
N GLN A 63 16.56 -5.15 8.45
CA GLN A 63 15.85 -5.50 7.23
C GLN A 63 16.85 -5.90 6.14
N THR A 64 16.52 -6.96 5.39
CA THR A 64 17.29 -7.31 4.19
C THR A 64 17.21 -6.19 3.14
N PRO A 65 18.20 -6.07 2.23
CA PRO A 65 18.14 -5.11 1.13
C PRO A 65 16.87 -5.23 0.28
N LEU A 66 16.36 -6.46 0.11
CA LEU A 66 15.09 -6.69 -0.59
C LEU A 66 13.91 -6.12 0.21
N GLN A 67 13.81 -6.40 1.51
CA GLN A 67 12.73 -5.87 2.35
C GLN A 67 12.71 -4.34 2.36
N GLU A 68 13.87 -3.68 2.44
CA GLU A 68 13.94 -2.22 2.39
C GLU A 68 13.48 -1.69 1.02
N ALA A 69 13.92 -2.30 -0.09
CA ALA A 69 13.47 -1.93 -1.43
C ALA A 69 11.94 -2.11 -1.60
N LEU A 70 11.39 -3.22 -1.13
CA LEU A 70 9.95 -3.49 -1.16
C LEU A 70 9.18 -2.47 -0.31
N ASN A 71 9.68 -2.12 0.88
CA ASN A 71 9.09 -1.10 1.74
C ASN A 71 9.12 0.29 1.08
N GLN A 72 10.21 0.65 0.40
CA GLN A 72 10.30 1.89 -0.39
C GLN A 72 9.26 1.92 -1.51
N LEU A 73 9.10 0.82 -2.24
CA LEU A 73 8.08 0.68 -3.28
C LEU A 73 6.67 0.85 -2.71
N VAL A 74 6.33 0.17 -1.62
CA VAL A 74 5.02 0.32 -0.97
C VAL A 74 4.77 1.78 -0.57
N ARG A 75 5.76 2.47 0.01
CA ARG A 75 5.63 3.90 0.34
C ARG A 75 5.34 4.75 -0.90
N GLN A 76 6.03 4.50 -2.02
CA GLN A 76 5.78 5.22 -3.27
C GLN A 76 4.38 4.95 -3.85
N LEU A 77 3.91 3.71 -3.76
CA LEU A 77 2.57 3.31 -4.19
C LEU A 77 1.48 3.94 -3.31
N GLN A 78 1.65 3.93 -1.98
CA GLN A 78 0.72 4.55 -1.04
C GLN A 78 0.55 6.06 -1.27
N ARG A 79 1.62 6.77 -1.69
CA ARG A 79 1.51 8.20 -2.07
C ARG A 79 0.59 8.45 -3.26
N LYS A 80 0.25 7.42 -4.05
CA LYS A 80 -0.73 7.50 -5.14
C LYS A 80 -2.17 7.24 -4.68
N ASP A 81 -2.36 6.87 -3.41
CA ASP A 81 -3.66 6.70 -2.75
C ASP A 81 -3.80 7.66 -1.55
N PRO A 82 -3.96 8.97 -1.78
CA PRO A 82 -4.07 9.96 -0.70
C PRO A 82 -5.34 9.80 0.15
N GLY A 83 -6.36 9.10 -0.37
CA GLY A 83 -7.58 8.77 0.38
C GLY A 83 -7.43 7.57 1.31
N ALA A 84 -6.27 6.88 1.26
CA ALA A 84 -5.98 5.69 2.05
C ALA A 84 -7.00 4.55 1.87
N PHE A 85 -7.69 4.49 0.72
CA PHE A 85 -8.71 3.48 0.42
C PHE A 85 -8.16 2.05 0.43
N PHE A 86 -6.87 1.89 0.14
CA PHE A 86 -6.21 0.59 0.07
C PHE A 86 -5.26 0.31 1.25
N SER A 87 -5.35 1.11 2.32
CA SER A 87 -4.42 0.97 3.45
C SER A 87 -4.68 -0.25 4.32
N PHE A 88 -5.94 -0.70 4.40
CA PHE A 88 -6.39 -1.79 5.26
C PHE A 88 -7.35 -2.73 4.51
N PRO A 89 -7.55 -3.97 5.01
CA PRO A 89 -8.47 -4.92 4.38
C PRO A 89 -9.89 -4.36 4.27
N VAL A 90 -10.52 -4.55 3.11
CA VAL A 90 -11.92 -4.18 2.89
C VAL A 90 -12.82 -5.20 3.61
N THR A 91 -13.77 -4.69 4.39
CA THR A 91 -14.74 -5.51 5.13
C THR A 91 -16.13 -5.37 4.51
N ASP A 92 -17.00 -6.37 4.75
CA ASP A 92 -18.38 -6.32 4.28
C ASP A 92 -19.21 -5.19 4.89
N PHE A 93 -18.77 -4.63 6.02
CA PHE A 93 -19.39 -3.45 6.62
C PHE A 93 -19.18 -2.20 5.76
N ILE A 94 -17.98 -2.05 5.19
CA ILE A 94 -17.62 -0.90 4.34
C ILE A 94 -18.10 -1.14 2.90
N ALA A 95 -18.02 -2.37 2.43
CA ALA A 95 -18.36 -2.79 1.09
C ALA A 95 -19.29 -4.03 1.15
N PRO A 96 -20.62 -3.85 1.20
CA PRO A 96 -21.57 -4.96 1.31
C PRO A 96 -21.35 -6.04 0.24
N GLY A 97 -21.24 -7.29 0.67
CA GLY A 97 -21.05 -8.46 -0.19
C GLY A 97 -19.65 -8.60 -0.78
N TYR A 98 -18.67 -7.81 -0.34
CA TYR A 98 -17.30 -7.85 -0.85
C TYR A 98 -16.66 -9.23 -0.70
N SER A 99 -16.79 -9.88 0.46
CA SER A 99 -16.27 -11.22 0.74
C SER A 99 -16.86 -12.31 -0.17
N MET A 100 -18.10 -12.11 -0.65
CA MET A 100 -18.76 -13.02 -1.57
C MET A 100 -18.26 -12.85 -3.00
N ILE A 101 -17.85 -11.64 -3.39
CA ILE A 101 -17.43 -11.29 -4.76
C ILE A 101 -15.92 -11.48 -4.93
N ILE A 102 -15.12 -10.98 -3.99
CA ILE A 102 -13.67 -10.93 -4.06
C ILE A 102 -13.08 -12.11 -3.30
N LYS A 103 -12.41 -13.01 -4.02
CA LYS A 103 -11.87 -14.26 -3.46
C LYS A 103 -10.47 -14.14 -2.86
N ASN A 104 -9.67 -13.23 -3.40
CA ASN A 104 -8.29 -13.01 -2.97
C ASN A 104 -8.14 -11.53 -2.56
N PRO A 105 -8.63 -11.13 -1.37
CA PRO A 105 -8.47 -9.75 -0.90
C PRO A 105 -6.98 -9.42 -0.73
N MET A 106 -6.63 -8.15 -0.93
CA MET A 106 -5.28 -7.63 -0.76
C MET A 106 -5.35 -6.14 -0.45
N ASP A 107 -4.39 -5.64 0.32
CA ASP A 107 -4.27 -4.25 0.74
C ASP A 107 -2.82 -3.94 1.17
N PHE A 108 -2.48 -2.67 1.37
CA PHE A 108 -1.12 -2.27 1.71
C PHE A 108 -0.66 -2.73 3.10
N SER A 109 -1.55 -2.87 4.09
CA SER A 109 -1.15 -3.40 5.40
C SER A 109 -0.79 -4.89 5.30
N THR A 110 -1.57 -5.66 4.53
CA THR A 110 -1.24 -7.06 4.23
C THR A 110 0.07 -7.18 3.47
N MET A 111 0.33 -6.34 2.45
CA MET A 111 1.62 -6.34 1.76
C MET A 111 2.80 -6.02 2.70
N LYS A 112 2.65 -5.07 3.63
CA LYS A 112 3.69 -4.75 4.63
C LYS A 112 3.93 -5.91 5.59
N GLU A 113 2.87 -6.61 5.99
CA GLU A 113 2.98 -7.82 6.80
C GLU A 113 3.80 -8.89 6.09
N LYS A 114 3.50 -9.15 4.81
CA LYS A 114 4.22 -10.10 3.97
C LYS A 114 5.70 -9.72 3.82
N ILE A 115 6.03 -8.44 3.67
CA ILE A 115 7.43 -7.96 3.66
C ILE A 115 8.12 -8.28 4.98
N ARG A 116 7.48 -7.96 6.12
CA ARG A 116 8.04 -8.19 7.45
C ARG A 116 8.29 -9.66 7.73
N ASN A 117 7.42 -10.54 7.22
CA ASN A 117 7.53 -11.98 7.38
C ASN A 117 8.40 -12.65 6.29
N SER A 118 9.09 -11.85 5.47
CA SER A 118 9.94 -12.34 4.37
C SER A 118 9.24 -13.26 3.37
N GLU A 119 7.95 -13.00 3.12
CA GLU A 119 7.11 -13.79 2.21
C GLU A 119 7.21 -13.35 0.74
N TYR A 120 8.05 -12.36 0.43
CA TYR A 120 8.33 -11.95 -0.93
C TYR A 120 9.76 -12.34 -1.31
N GLU A 121 9.90 -13.16 -2.34
CA GLU A 121 11.21 -13.53 -2.90
C GLU A 121 11.67 -12.54 -3.97
N SER A 122 10.75 -11.71 -4.48
CA SER A 122 11.01 -10.79 -5.59
C SER A 122 10.11 -9.56 -5.62
N ILE A 123 10.53 -8.53 -6.36
CA ILE A 123 9.71 -7.33 -6.65
C ILE A 123 8.50 -7.72 -7.52
N GLU A 124 8.63 -8.75 -8.34
CA GLU A 124 7.58 -9.28 -9.21
C GLU A 124 6.36 -9.77 -8.40
N GLU A 125 6.57 -10.46 -7.28
CA GLU A 125 5.48 -10.91 -6.41
C GLU A 125 4.75 -9.75 -5.74
N LEU A 126 5.50 -8.75 -5.27
CA LEU A 126 4.93 -7.51 -4.74
C LEU A 126 4.08 -6.80 -5.81
N LYS A 127 4.56 -6.77 -7.05
CA LYS A 127 3.84 -6.20 -8.20
C LYS A 127 2.54 -6.94 -8.48
N GLU A 128 2.51 -8.27 -8.40
CA GLU A 128 1.26 -9.03 -8.58
C GLU A 128 0.27 -8.74 -7.45
N ASN A 129 0.72 -8.61 -6.20
CA ASN A 129 -0.16 -8.20 -5.09
C ASN A 129 -0.68 -6.77 -5.24
N PHE A 130 0.14 -5.83 -5.74
CA PHE A 130 -0.34 -4.48 -6.07
C PHE A 130 -1.42 -4.50 -7.17
N LYS A 131 -1.22 -5.29 -8.22
CA LYS A 131 -2.25 -5.48 -9.26
C LYS A 131 -3.53 -6.07 -8.68
N GLN A 132 -3.42 -7.02 -7.74
CA GLN A 132 -4.56 -7.64 -7.08
C GLN A 132 -5.42 -6.60 -6.36
N ILE A 133 -4.81 -5.65 -5.63
CA ILE A 133 -5.52 -4.52 -4.99
C ILE A 133 -6.39 -3.79 -6.01
N CYS A 134 -5.77 -3.37 -7.12
CA CYS A 134 -6.45 -2.57 -8.15
C CYS A 134 -7.52 -3.37 -8.89
N HIS A 135 -7.24 -4.65 -9.17
CA HIS A 135 -8.15 -5.55 -9.86
C HIS A 135 -9.39 -5.85 -9.01
N ASN A 136 -9.22 -6.12 -7.72
CA ASN A 136 -10.33 -6.33 -6.80
C ASN A 136 -11.24 -5.11 -6.73
N ALA A 137 -10.65 -3.92 -6.66
CA ALA A 137 -11.38 -2.66 -6.69
C ALA A 137 -12.19 -2.53 -7.98
N MET A 138 -11.58 -2.81 -9.15
CA MET A 138 -12.27 -2.76 -10.45
C MET A 138 -13.33 -3.87 -10.67
N ILE A 139 -13.23 -5.02 -9.99
CA ILE A 139 -14.29 -6.05 -10.02
C ILE A 139 -15.48 -5.57 -9.20
N TYR A 140 -15.23 -5.07 -7.98
CA TYR A 140 -16.30 -4.67 -7.07
C TYR A 140 -16.97 -3.38 -7.53
N ASN A 141 -16.16 -2.39 -7.94
CA ASN A 141 -16.62 -1.10 -8.44
C ASN A 141 -17.05 -1.22 -9.90
N LYS A 142 -18.31 -0.92 -10.20
CA LYS A 142 -18.84 -0.99 -11.58
C LYS A 142 -18.01 -0.14 -12.55
N PRO A 143 -17.77 -0.62 -13.79
CA PRO A 143 -17.19 0.19 -14.85
C PRO A 143 -17.96 1.49 -15.06
N GLY A 144 -17.24 2.61 -15.19
CA GLY A 144 -17.83 3.94 -15.39
C GLY A 144 -17.96 4.78 -14.12
N THR A 145 -17.89 4.16 -12.94
CA THR A 145 -17.87 4.89 -11.66
C THR A 145 -16.59 5.71 -11.49
N ILE A 146 -16.64 6.75 -10.65
CA ILE A 146 -15.46 7.53 -10.28
C ILE A 146 -14.38 6.68 -9.61
N TYR A 147 -14.81 5.66 -8.85
CA TYR A 147 -13.94 4.71 -8.17
C TYR A 147 -13.16 3.86 -9.18
N TYR A 148 -13.86 3.24 -10.14
CA TYR A 148 -13.22 2.46 -11.20
C TYR A 148 -12.18 3.27 -11.99
N LYS A 149 -12.49 4.54 -12.32
CA LYS A 149 -11.55 5.44 -13.02
C LYS A 149 -10.32 5.76 -12.16
N ALA A 150 -10.51 5.97 -10.86
CA ALA A 150 -9.42 6.19 -9.91
C ALA A 150 -8.53 4.94 -9.78
N ASP A 151 -9.13 3.75 -9.66
CA ASP A 151 -8.44 2.46 -9.56
C ASP A 151 -7.54 2.21 -10.79
N LYS A 152 -8.08 2.48 -11.99
CA LYS A 152 -7.32 2.39 -13.24
C LYS A 152 -6.15 3.38 -13.30
N LYS A 153 -6.34 4.61 -12.78
CA LYS A 153 -5.28 5.62 -12.71
C LYS A 153 -4.19 5.22 -11.70
N LEU A 154 -4.58 4.66 -10.56
CA LEU A 154 -3.67 4.13 -9.55
C LEU A 154 -2.84 2.99 -10.14
N LEU A 155 -3.47 2.00 -10.78
CA LEU A 155 -2.80 0.89 -11.44
C LEU A 155 -1.76 1.39 -12.45
N ASN A 156 -2.15 2.29 -13.35
CA ASN A 156 -1.23 2.84 -14.35
C ASN A 156 -0.05 3.58 -13.73
N SER A 157 -0.29 4.35 -12.66
CA SER A 157 0.76 5.10 -11.98
C SER A 157 1.70 4.20 -11.19
N GLY A 158 1.16 3.20 -10.50
CA GLY A 158 1.93 2.24 -9.71
C GLY A 158 2.76 1.30 -10.59
N MET A 159 2.24 0.89 -11.75
CA MET A 159 3.01 0.09 -12.70
C MET A 159 4.24 0.83 -13.24
N LYS A 160 4.18 2.16 -13.39
CA LYS A 160 5.35 2.98 -13.74
C LYS A 160 6.39 2.96 -12.63
N ILE A 161 5.98 3.17 -11.37
CA ILE A 161 6.86 3.11 -10.19
C ILE A 161 7.59 1.75 -10.14
N LEU A 162 6.83 0.66 -10.24
CA LEU A 162 7.35 -0.71 -10.18
C LEU A 162 8.26 -1.07 -11.36
N SER A 163 8.07 -0.43 -12.53
CA SER A 163 8.97 -0.60 -13.67
C SER A 163 10.27 0.19 -13.51
N GLN A 164 10.20 1.40 -12.94
CA GLN A 164 11.36 2.27 -12.75
C GLN A 164 12.31 1.73 -11.68
N GLU A 165 11.80 1.12 -10.61
CA GLU A 165 12.67 0.56 -9.57
C GLU A 165 13.56 -0.57 -10.10
N ARG A 166 13.05 -1.42 -11.01
CA ARG A 166 13.87 -2.44 -11.67
C ARG A 166 15.03 -1.82 -12.46
N ILE A 167 14.75 -0.71 -13.15
CA ILE A 167 15.76 0.03 -13.92
C ILE A 167 16.79 0.66 -12.97
N GLN A 168 16.34 1.36 -11.93
CA GLN A 168 17.22 2.01 -10.95
C GLN A 168 18.08 1.00 -10.18
N SER A 169 17.51 -0.15 -9.82
CA SER A 169 18.24 -1.23 -9.16
C SER A 169 19.34 -1.77 -10.07
N ALA A 170 19.06 -1.99 -11.35
CA ALA A 170 20.05 -2.41 -12.33
C ALA A 170 21.16 -1.36 -12.54
N GLU A 171 20.81 -0.08 -12.59
CA GLU A 171 21.77 1.03 -12.70
C GLU A 171 22.69 1.11 -11.47
N ARG A 172 22.15 0.96 -10.26
CA ARG A 172 22.95 0.91 -9.02
C ARG A 172 23.93 -0.26 -9.02
N VAL A 173 23.50 -1.45 -9.45
CA VAL A 173 24.38 -2.62 -9.56
C VAL A 173 25.50 -2.37 -10.57
N ASN A 174 25.18 -1.81 -11.74
CA ASN A 174 26.17 -1.47 -12.75
C ASN A 174 27.18 -0.45 -12.23
N GLU A 175 26.75 0.58 -11.51
CA GLU A 175 27.64 1.60 -10.95
C GLU A 175 28.53 1.03 -9.84
N ASN A 176 27.97 0.22 -8.94
CA ASN A 176 28.74 -0.48 -7.90
C ASN A 176 29.82 -1.39 -8.52
N LEU A 177 29.48 -2.11 -9.61
CA LEU A 177 30.45 -2.95 -10.32
C LEU A 177 31.57 -2.12 -10.96
N LYS A 178 31.25 -0.97 -11.58
CA LYS A 178 32.28 -0.07 -12.11
C LYS A 178 33.25 0.38 -11.03
N VAL A 179 32.74 0.82 -9.87
CA VAL A 179 33.57 1.26 -8.74
C VAL A 179 34.49 0.13 -8.27
N LEU A 180 33.94 -1.08 -8.09
CA LEU A 180 34.74 -2.25 -7.72
C LEU A 180 35.83 -2.53 -8.75
N THR A 181 35.50 -2.56 -10.05
CA THR A 181 36.50 -2.82 -11.10
C THR A 181 37.62 -1.77 -11.18
N GLN A 182 37.37 -0.51 -10.78
CA GLN A 182 38.39 0.53 -10.69
C GLN A 182 39.34 0.34 -9.50
N GLN A 183 38.89 -0.38 -8.46
CA GLN A 183 39.65 -0.64 -7.24
C GLN A 183 40.46 -1.95 -7.31
N VAL A 184 40.20 -2.83 -8.28
CA VAL A 184 40.96 -4.08 -8.44
C VAL A 184 42.29 -3.79 -9.17
N HIS A 185 43.43 -4.10 -8.55
CA HIS A 185 44.71 -3.98 -9.23
C HIS A 185 44.93 -5.16 -10.20
N PRO A 186 45.61 -4.97 -11.35
CA PRO A 186 45.87 -6.04 -12.31
C PRO A 186 46.57 -7.28 -11.73
N GLY A 187 47.32 -7.10 -10.63
CA GLY A 187 47.99 -8.19 -9.91
C GLY A 187 47.06 -9.07 -9.07
N ASP A 188 45.86 -8.57 -8.73
CA ASP A 188 44.85 -9.31 -7.95
C ASP A 188 43.99 -10.22 -8.84
N ILE A 189 44.06 -10.02 -10.16
CA ILE A 189 43.32 -10.81 -11.15
C ILE A 189 44.09 -12.11 -11.43
N VAL A 190 43.78 -13.16 -10.66
CA VAL A 190 44.34 -14.50 -10.90
C VAL A 190 43.71 -15.10 -12.17
N SER A 191 44.53 -15.33 -13.20
CA SER A 191 44.07 -16.06 -14.39
C SER A 191 43.75 -17.51 -14.00
N ILE A 192 42.49 -17.94 -14.15
CA ILE A 192 42.11 -19.35 -14.02
C ILE A 192 42.73 -20.14 -15.19
N PRO A 193 43.57 -21.15 -14.92
CA PRO A 193 44.13 -22.00 -15.97
C PRO A 193 43.00 -22.68 -16.78
N GLY A 194 42.94 -22.42 -18.08
CA GLY A 194 41.95 -23.01 -19.00
C GLY A 194 41.06 -21.98 -19.72
N LEU A 195 40.80 -20.81 -19.15
CA LEU A 195 39.92 -19.79 -19.75
C LEU A 195 40.56 -19.08 -20.97
N ARG A 196 41.88 -18.86 -20.95
CA ARG A 196 42.61 -18.29 -22.11
C ARG A 196 42.61 -19.19 -23.36
N LYS A 197 42.36 -20.49 -23.22
CA LYS A 197 42.31 -21.43 -24.36
C LYS A 197 40.92 -21.48 -25.00
N ALA A 198 39.88 -21.01 -24.31
CA ALA A 198 38.50 -21.00 -24.78
C ALA A 198 38.09 -19.68 -25.47
N MET A 199 38.81 -18.58 -25.20
CA MET A 199 38.59 -17.28 -25.87
C MET A 199 39.59 -17.03 -27.01
N GLY A 200 40.01 -18.09 -27.69
CA GLY A 200 40.85 -18.00 -28.89
C GLY A 200 40.22 -17.10 -29.96
#